data_AF-A0A6G2VDU3-F1
#
_entry.id   AF-A0A6G2VDU3-F1
#
_cell.length_a   1.000
_cell.length_b   1.000
_cell.length_c   1.000
_cell.angle_alpha   90.00
_cell.angle_beta   90.00
_cell.angle_gamma   90.00
#
_symmetry.space_group_name_H-M   'P 1'
#
loop_
_entity.id
_entity.type
_entity.pdbx_description
1 polymer ?
#
loop_
_entity_poly.entity_id
_entity_poly.type
_entity_poly.pdbx_seq_one_letter_code
_entity_poly.pdbx_strand_id
1 'polypeptide(L)'
;TRARPVEPPGPGAEAAPLTLRGQLRALSAEETAGRAAPWTADLLRTLHAGLDDRVAERVALLADQLRSPDPWQRVDAVRMSDRLIGGRRGSYAELVRLVG
;
A
#
# COMPACT_ATOMS: atom_id res chain seq x y z
N THR A 1 -6.65 45.02 36.89
CA THR A 1 -5.47 44.40 36.25
C THR A 1 -5.92 43.64 35.02
N ARG A 2 -5.43 44.02 33.83
CA ARG A 2 -5.80 43.46 32.52
C ARG A 2 -5.14 42.08 32.33
N ALA A 3 -5.84 41.18 31.63
CA ALA A 3 -5.60 39.74 31.52
C ALA A 3 -4.26 39.31 30.87
N ARG A 4 -3.81 38.08 31.18
CA ARG A 4 -3.04 37.24 30.25
C ARG A 4 -3.86 35.99 29.91
N PRO A 5 -4.24 35.79 28.64
CA PRO A 5 -4.74 34.50 28.19
C PRO A 5 -3.60 33.48 28.28
N VAL A 6 -3.85 32.33 28.92
CA VAL A 6 -3.07 31.12 28.67
C VAL A 6 -3.69 30.50 27.43
N GLU A 7 -3.04 30.69 26.28
CA GLU A 7 -3.13 29.70 25.20
C GLU A 7 -1.79 29.00 25.12
N PRO A 8 -1.78 27.69 25.32
CA PRO A 8 -1.25 26.86 24.25
C PRO A 8 -2.14 25.63 24.04
N PRO A 9 -2.39 25.29 22.78
CA PRO A 9 -1.59 24.23 22.19
C PRO A 9 -0.89 24.75 20.94
N GLY A 10 0.42 24.49 20.86
CA GLY A 10 1.27 24.98 19.79
C GLY A 10 0.83 24.51 18.40
N PRO A 11 1.39 25.10 17.33
CA PRO A 11 1.25 24.57 15.97
C PRO A 11 2.13 23.32 15.83
N GLY A 12 1.76 22.30 16.59
CA GLY A 12 2.17 20.91 16.47
C GLY A 12 0.94 20.09 16.10
N ALA A 13 0.14 20.56 15.14
CA ALA A 13 -0.33 19.60 14.16
C ALA A 13 0.97 19.05 13.57
N GLU A 14 1.37 17.87 14.02
CA GLU A 14 2.69 17.26 13.82
C GLU A 14 2.96 17.20 12.32
N ALA A 15 3.46 18.30 11.79
CA ALA A 15 3.83 18.44 10.40
C ALA A 15 4.90 17.38 10.21
N ALA A 16 4.63 16.44 9.31
CA ALA A 16 5.52 15.34 9.01
C ALA A 16 6.96 15.86 8.98
N PRO A 17 7.90 15.27 9.74
CA PRO A 17 9.23 15.83 9.86
C PRO A 17 9.78 16.09 8.46
N LEU A 18 10.31 17.30 8.19
CA LEU A 18 10.73 17.81 6.86
C LEU A 18 11.76 16.93 6.12
N THR A 19 12.11 15.80 6.70
CA THR A 19 12.79 14.67 6.08
C THR A 19 11.90 13.94 5.07
N LEU A 20 12.50 13.46 3.99
CA LEU A 20 11.84 12.59 3.02
C LEU A 20 11.16 11.36 3.66
N ARG A 21 11.82 10.75 4.66
CA ARG A 21 11.25 9.61 5.40
C ARG A 21 10.02 9.99 6.22
N GLY A 22 10.00 11.20 6.77
CA GLY A 22 8.84 11.75 7.49
C GLY A 22 7.66 11.95 6.55
N GLN A 23 7.90 12.61 5.42
CA GLN A 23 6.91 12.82 4.37
C GLN A 23 6.36 11.51 3.80
N LEU A 24 7.22 10.51 3.56
CA LEU A 24 6.79 9.19 3.08
C LEU A 24 5.89 8.46 4.09
N ARG A 25 6.18 8.57 5.39
CA ARG A 25 5.33 8.01 6.44
C ARG A 25 3.97 8.71 6.52
N ALA A 26 3.94 10.03 6.40
CA ALA A 26 2.70 10.80 6.38
C ALA A 26 1.84 10.45 5.16
N LEU A 27 2.44 10.39 3.98
CA LEU A 27 1.75 9.96 2.76
C LEU A 27 1.17 8.54 2.90
N SER A 28 1.93 7.61 3.48
CA SER A 28 1.45 6.25 3.76
C SER A 28 0.30 6.21 4.77
N ALA A 29 0.30 7.10 5.77
CA ALA A 29 -0.77 7.20 6.76
C ALA A 29 -2.05 7.80 6.14
N GLU A 30 -1.92 8.82 5.30
CA GLU A 30 -3.03 9.39 4.52
C GLU A 30 -3.64 8.36 3.57
N GLU A 31 -2.79 7.59 2.86
CA GLU A 31 -3.25 6.49 2.01
C GLU A 31 -4.03 5.43 2.81
N THR A 32 -3.53 5.09 3.99
CA THR A 32 -4.13 4.10 4.90
C THR A 32 -5.46 4.59 5.47
N ALA A 33 -5.56 5.88 5.81
CA ALA A 33 -6.78 6.52 6.31
C ALA A 33 -7.91 6.55 5.26
N GLY A 34 -7.57 6.58 3.97
CA GLY A 34 -8.53 6.52 2.86
C GLY A 34 -9.09 5.13 2.54
N ARG A 35 -8.64 4.08 3.24
CA ARG A 35 -9.05 2.69 2.97
C ARG A 35 -10.19 2.25 3.87
N ALA A 36 -11.19 1.57 3.29
CA ALA A 36 -12.29 0.97 4.04
C ALA A 36 -11.82 -0.15 4.98
N ALA A 37 -10.79 -0.91 4.57
CA ALA A 37 -10.20 -1.98 5.38
C ALA A 37 -8.65 -1.89 5.31
N PRO A 38 -8.05 -1.06 6.17
CA PRO A 38 -6.59 -0.78 6.12
C PRO A 38 -5.72 -2.02 6.40
N TRP A 39 -6.26 -2.99 7.14
CA TRP A 39 -5.60 -4.26 7.48
C TRP A 39 -5.55 -5.24 6.31
N THR A 40 -6.34 -5.04 5.25
CA THR A 40 -6.43 -6.00 4.13
C THR A 40 -5.12 -6.09 3.37
N ALA A 41 -4.35 -5.00 3.25
CA ALA A 41 -3.04 -5.03 2.59
C ALA A 41 -2.04 -5.95 3.31
N ASP A 42 -2.05 -5.96 4.65
CA ASP A 42 -1.19 -6.82 5.49
C ASP A 42 -1.61 -8.29 5.42
N LEU A 43 -2.91 -8.56 5.44
CA LEU A 43 -3.45 -9.90 5.27
C LEU A 43 -3.11 -10.46 3.87
N LEU A 44 -3.31 -9.65 2.83
CA LEU A 44 -2.98 -10.02 1.45
C LEU A 44 -1.48 -10.30 1.30
N ARG A 45 -0.62 -9.50 1.93
CA ARG A 45 0.84 -9.75 1.93
C ARG A 45 1.17 -11.08 2.60
N THR A 46 0.52 -11.40 3.72
CA THR A 46 0.71 -12.66 4.46
C THR A 46 0.26 -13.85 3.63
N LEU A 47 -0.91 -13.77 3.00
CA LEU A 47 -1.41 -14.79 2.09
C LEU A 47 -0.44 -15.00 0.91
N HIS A 48 0.05 -13.91 0.31
CA HIS A 48 0.96 -13.97 -0.83
C HIS A 48 2.33 -14.58 -0.48
N ALA A 49 2.82 -14.33 0.74
CA ALA A 49 4.01 -14.97 1.27
C ALA A 49 3.77 -16.47 1.53
N GLY A 50 2.61 -16.83 2.10
CA GLY A 50 2.24 -18.24 2.34
C GLY A 50 1.97 -19.05 1.07
N LEU A 51 1.69 -18.40 -0.06
CA LEU A 51 1.54 -19.06 -1.36
C LEU A 51 2.89 -19.40 -2.02
N ASP A 52 4.00 -18.81 -1.58
CA ASP A 52 5.38 -19.06 -2.05
C ASP A 52 5.53 -19.61 -3.48
N ASP A 53 5.91 -20.89 -3.63
CA ASP A 53 6.18 -21.57 -4.92
C ASP A 53 4.92 -21.88 -5.77
N ARG A 54 3.71 -21.59 -5.27
CA ARG A 54 2.43 -21.79 -5.97
C ARG A 54 2.16 -20.67 -6.97
N VAL A 55 3.03 -20.56 -7.97
CA VAL A 55 3.05 -19.45 -8.94
C VAL A 55 1.73 -19.33 -9.69
N ALA A 56 1.10 -20.43 -10.09
CA ALA A 56 -0.13 -20.40 -10.88
C ALA A 56 -1.31 -19.83 -10.08
N GLU A 57 -1.48 -20.27 -8.83
CA GLU A 57 -2.51 -19.78 -7.92
C GLU A 57 -2.30 -18.31 -7.58
N ARG A 58 -1.04 -17.90 -7.46
CA ARG A 58 -0.66 -16.52 -7.18
C ARG A 58 -0.92 -15.60 -8.37
N VAL A 59 -0.70 -16.08 -9.60
CA VAL A 59 -1.07 -15.37 -10.83
C VAL A 59 -2.59 -15.24 -10.96
N ALA A 60 -3.35 -16.30 -10.70
CA ALA A 60 -4.82 -16.27 -10.76
C ALA A 60 -5.40 -15.25 -9.76
N LEU A 61 -4.91 -15.25 -8.53
CA LEU A 61 -5.32 -14.30 -7.49
C LEU A 61 -5.01 -12.85 -7.88
N LEU A 62 -3.81 -12.57 -8.40
CA LEU A 62 -3.45 -11.23 -8.87
C LEU A 62 -4.31 -10.78 -10.05
N ALA A 63 -4.60 -11.69 -10.99
CA ALA A 63 -5.44 -11.37 -12.14
C ALA A 63 -6.86 -10.97 -11.73
N ASP A 64 -7.45 -11.64 -10.74
CA ASP A 64 -8.76 -11.28 -10.20
C ASP A 64 -8.73 -9.93 -9.47
N GLN A 65 -7.69 -9.67 -8.68
CA GLN A 65 -7.53 -8.39 -7.97
C GLN A 65 -7.32 -7.20 -8.93
N LEU A 66 -6.59 -7.40 -10.03
CA LEU A 66 -6.38 -6.37 -11.05
C LEU A 66 -7.69 -6.02 -11.81
N ARG A 67 -8.64 -6.96 -11.89
CA ARG A 67 -9.97 -6.73 -12.49
C ARG A 67 -10.97 -6.13 -11.50
N SER A 68 -10.61 -6.00 -10.23
CA SER A 68 -11.51 -5.48 -9.20
C SER A 68 -11.95 -4.04 -9.49
N PRO A 69 -13.24 -3.70 -9.30
CA PRO A 69 -13.70 -2.32 -9.39
C PRO A 69 -13.10 -1.44 -8.28
N ASP A 70 -12.63 -2.04 -7.18
CA ASP A 70 -11.99 -1.34 -6.08
C ASP A 70 -10.57 -0.86 -6.48
N PRO A 71 -10.33 0.46 -6.55
CA PRO A 71 -9.02 1.00 -6.91
C PRO A 71 -7.91 0.57 -5.95
N TRP A 72 -8.21 0.34 -4.66
CA TRP A 72 -7.19 -0.07 -3.69
C TRP A 72 -6.75 -1.51 -3.89
N GLN A 73 -7.68 -2.40 -4.25
CA GLN A 73 -7.34 -3.78 -4.61
C GLN A 73 -6.44 -3.82 -5.86
N ARG A 74 -6.69 -2.96 -6.85
CA ARG A 74 -5.82 -2.86 -8.04
C ARG A 74 -4.42 -2.38 -7.68
N VAL A 75 -4.31 -1.32 -6.88
CA VAL A 75 -3.01 -0.78 -6.42
C VAL A 75 -2.22 -1.84 -5.64
N ASP A 76 -2.88 -2.58 -4.75
CA ASP A 76 -2.22 -3.63 -3.99
C ASP A 76 -1.75 -4.77 -4.91
N ALA A 77 -2.55 -5.17 -5.90
CA ALA A 77 -2.15 -6.18 -6.88
C ALA A 77 -0.93 -5.75 -7.72
N VAL A 78 -0.85 -4.48 -8.13
CA VAL A 78 0.35 -3.95 -8.83
C VAL A 78 1.58 -4.04 -7.93
N ARG A 79 1.49 -3.59 -6.67
CA ARG A 79 2.61 -3.64 -5.71
C ARG A 79 3.06 -5.07 -5.42
N MET A 80 2.14 -6.03 -5.37
CA MET A 80 2.48 -7.44 -5.13
C MET A 80 3.05 -8.13 -6.38
N SER A 81 2.67 -7.68 -7.58
CA SER A 81 3.22 -8.19 -8.86
C SER A 81 4.72 -7.89 -8.99
N ASP A 82 5.20 -6.74 -8.50
CA ASP A 82 6.61 -6.35 -8.52
C ASP A 82 7.52 -7.34 -7.76
N ARG A 83 7.07 -7.84 -6.59
CA ARG A 83 7.79 -8.88 -5.84
C ARG A 83 7.82 -10.23 -6.57
N LEU A 84 6.79 -10.52 -7.36
CA LEU A 84 6.69 -11.77 -8.12
C LEU A 84 7.64 -11.74 -9.34
N ILE A 85 7.75 -10.59 -9.99
CA ILE A 85 8.63 -10.33 -11.14
C ILE A 85 10.10 -10.19 -10.69
N GLY A 86 10.36 -9.54 -9.55
CA GLY A 86 11.71 -9.33 -9.01
C GLY A 86 12.35 -10.56 -8.36
N GLY A 87 11.59 -11.66 -8.18
CA GLY A 87 11.98 -12.79 -7.32
C GLY A 87 12.61 -14.00 -8.00
N ARG A 88 12.28 -14.37 -9.25
CA ARG A 88 12.85 -15.53 -10.00
C ARG A 88 12.25 -15.63 -11.41
N ARG A 89 12.82 -16.45 -12.30
CA ARG A 89 12.43 -16.55 -13.72
C ARG A 89 11.22 -17.46 -13.95
N GLY A 90 10.21 -16.94 -14.65
CA GLY A 90 9.03 -17.63 -15.17
C GLY A 90 8.40 -16.81 -16.31
N SER A 91 7.40 -17.36 -17.02
CA SER A 91 6.68 -16.61 -18.07
C SER A 91 5.72 -15.60 -17.45
N TYR A 92 6.09 -14.32 -17.48
CA TYR A 92 5.27 -13.19 -16.97
C TYR A 92 4.56 -12.40 -18.07
N ALA A 93 4.47 -12.94 -19.29
CA ALA A 93 3.99 -12.21 -20.47
C ALA A 93 2.58 -11.64 -20.30
N GLU A 94 1.67 -12.38 -19.64
CA GLU A 94 0.30 -11.92 -19.41
C GLU A 94 0.21 -10.81 -18.35
N LEU A 95 1.04 -10.87 -17.30
CA LEU A 95 1.14 -9.83 -16.27
C LEU A 95 1.76 -8.55 -16.82
N VAL A 96 2.85 -8.65 -17.59
CA VAL A 96 3.50 -7.49 -18.23
C VAL A 96 2.53 -6.78 -19.16
N ARG A 97 1.76 -7.51 -19.99
CA ARG A 97 0.75 -6.92 -20.89
C ARG A 97 -0.35 -6.16 -20.14
N LEU A 98 -0.69 -6.57 -18.91
CA LEU A 98 -1.72 -5.93 -18.10
C LEU A 98 -1.20 -4.72 -17.31
N VAL A 99 0.09 -4.71 -16.96
CA VAL A 99 0.72 -3.61 -16.24
C VAL A 99 1.14 -2.47 -17.21
N GLY A 100 1.57 -2.81 -18.42
CA GLY A 100 2.06 -1.86 -19.44
C GLY A 100 3.41 -2.26 -19.99
#